data_AF-A0A2E9TQA4-F1
#
_entry.id   AF-A0A2E9TQA4-F1
#
_cell.length_a   1.000
_cell.length_b   1.000
_cell.length_c   1.000
_cell.angle_alpha   90.00
_cell.angle_beta   90.00
_cell.angle_gamma   90.00
#
_symmetry.space_group_name_H-M   'P 1'
#
loop_
_entity.id
_entity.type
_entity.pdbx_description
1 polymer ?
#
loop_
_entity_poly.entity_id
_entity_poly.type
_entity_poly.pdbx_seq_one_letter_code
_entity_poly.pdbx_strand_id
1 'polypeptide(L)'
;MDKRTPSFGELLKDLDAIAPVCGPDGGKLSFTSEQTELLERISQASEETGDALEFGLKVVGKLMAASATSELPMDANEIQTLGWFIQEVADVVHCLKDVGLGAEYRLRAMGQSV
;
A
#
# COMPACT_ATOMS: atom_id res chain seq x y z
N MET A 1 -15.42 15.26 -10.06
CA MET A 1 -14.27 14.47 -9.57
C MET A 1 -14.10 13.31 -10.53
N ASP A 2 -13.04 13.34 -11.34
CA ASP A 2 -12.68 12.21 -12.18
C ASP A 2 -12.34 11.02 -11.26
N LYS A 3 -13.16 9.97 -11.30
CA LYS A 3 -12.87 8.68 -10.66
C LYS A 3 -11.81 7.95 -11.48
N ARG A 4 -10.61 8.52 -11.60
CA ARG A 4 -9.48 7.76 -12.14
C ARG A 4 -9.17 6.66 -11.15
N THR A 5 -9.25 5.43 -11.61
CA THR A 5 -8.78 4.25 -10.88
C THR A 5 -7.37 4.53 -10.34
N PRO A 6 -7.14 4.40 -9.03
CA PRO A 6 -5.80 4.58 -8.47
C PRO A 6 -4.83 3.64 -9.18
N SER A 7 -3.64 4.16 -9.51
CA SER A 7 -2.67 3.40 -10.30
C SER A 7 -1.48 2.96 -9.44
N PHE A 8 -1.01 1.73 -9.64
CA PHE A 8 0.17 1.21 -8.95
C PHE A 8 1.42 2.08 -9.17
N GLY A 9 1.51 2.76 -10.31
CA GLY A 9 2.60 3.71 -10.58
C GLY A 9 2.63 4.93 -9.65
N GLU A 10 1.53 5.25 -8.97
CA GLU A 10 1.49 6.32 -7.95
C GLU A 10 2.10 5.86 -6.63
N LEU A 11 2.06 4.56 -6.33
CA LEU A 11 2.63 3.94 -5.13
C LEU A 11 4.16 3.80 -5.20
N LEU A 12 4.73 3.82 -6.41
CA LEU A 12 6.18 3.74 -6.64
C LEU A 12 6.90 5.08 -6.45
N LYS A 13 6.17 6.16 -6.14
CA LYS A 13 6.77 7.49 -6.03
C LYS A 13 7.30 7.72 -4.62
N ASP A 14 8.51 8.25 -4.55
CA ASP A 14 9.11 8.67 -3.29
C ASP A 14 8.33 9.85 -2.68
N LEU A 15 7.77 9.63 -1.48
CA LEU A 15 7.01 10.65 -0.77
C LEU A 15 7.87 11.85 -0.40
N ASP A 16 9.17 11.69 -0.17
CA ASP A 16 10.07 12.82 0.14
C ASP A 16 10.38 13.65 -1.11
N ALA A 17 10.35 13.04 -2.29
CA ALA A 17 10.42 13.79 -3.55
C ALA A 17 9.12 14.55 -3.85
N ILE A 18 7.97 14.02 -3.42
CA ILE A 18 6.66 14.64 -3.63
C ILE A 18 6.40 15.76 -2.61
N ALA A 19 6.59 15.48 -1.33
CA ALA A 19 6.21 16.33 -0.21
C ALA A 19 7.15 16.08 0.98
N PRO A 20 8.32 16.72 1.02
CA PRO A 20 9.24 16.56 2.13
C PRO A 20 8.63 17.11 3.43
N VAL A 21 8.91 16.43 4.54
CA VAL A 21 8.34 16.76 5.86
C VAL A 21 8.90 18.07 6.43
N CYS A 22 10.12 18.44 6.05
CA CYS A 22 10.80 19.66 6.43
C CYS A 22 11.33 20.39 5.19
N GLY A 23 11.21 21.72 5.18
CA GLY A 23 11.87 22.56 4.19
C GLY A 23 13.39 22.53 4.32
N PRO A 24 14.13 23.08 3.34
CA PRO A 24 15.60 23.15 3.36
C PRO A 24 16.16 23.77 4.65
N ASP A 25 15.36 24.64 5.27
CA ASP A 25 15.72 25.41 6.47
C ASP A 25 15.14 24.80 7.77
N GLY A 26 14.58 23.59 7.71
CA GLY A 26 13.93 22.93 8.85
C GLY A 26 12.53 23.47 9.21
N GLY A 27 11.99 24.39 8.41
CA GLY A 27 10.62 24.93 8.57
C GLY A 27 9.54 24.00 8.01
N LYS A 28 8.30 24.14 8.51
CA LYS A 28 7.11 23.45 7.96
C LYS A 28 6.86 23.91 6.51
N LEU A 29 6.73 22.96 5.58
CA LEU A 29 6.37 23.26 4.18
C LEU A 29 4.85 23.32 4.02
N SER A 30 4.36 24.37 3.36
CA SER A 30 3.02 24.39 2.78
C SER A 30 3.05 23.67 1.43
N PHE A 31 2.28 22.61 1.25
CA PHE A 31 2.21 21.92 -0.03
C PHE A 31 1.31 22.65 -1.03
N THR A 32 1.60 22.50 -2.32
CA THR A 32 0.72 22.96 -3.39
C THR A 32 -0.56 22.14 -3.42
N SER A 33 -1.60 22.67 -4.10
CA SER A 33 -2.84 21.91 -4.32
C SER A 33 -2.59 20.59 -5.05
N GLU A 34 -1.66 20.57 -6.00
CA GLU A 34 -1.27 19.37 -6.75
C GLU A 34 -0.56 18.34 -5.85
N GLN A 35 0.36 18.77 -4.99
CA GLN A 35 1.01 17.89 -4.01
C GLN A 35 0.00 17.32 -3.01
N THR A 36 -0.97 18.13 -2.59
CA THR A 36 -2.04 17.72 -1.67
C THR A 36 -2.93 16.65 -2.32
N GLU A 37 -3.40 16.92 -3.53
CA GLU A 37 -4.21 15.97 -4.31
C GLU A 37 -3.44 14.67 -4.58
N LEU A 38 -2.13 14.75 -4.88
CA LEU A 38 -1.31 13.57 -5.09
C LEU A 38 -1.14 12.73 -3.81
N LEU A 39 -0.94 13.36 -2.65
CA LEU A 39 -0.86 12.66 -1.36
C LEU A 39 -2.19 11.99 -0.99
N GLU A 40 -3.32 12.65 -1.21
CA GLU A 40 -4.66 12.07 -0.99
C GLU A 40 -4.85 10.83 -1.87
N ARG A 41 -4.46 10.93 -3.14
CA ARG A 41 -4.55 9.81 -4.09
C ARG A 41 -3.63 8.66 -3.72
N ILE A 42 -2.41 8.94 -3.24
CA ILE A 42 -1.49 7.90 -2.75
C ILE A 42 -2.04 7.21 -1.51
N SER A 43 -2.57 7.97 -0.55
CA SER A 43 -3.21 7.42 0.65
C SER A 43 -4.33 6.45 0.28
N GLN A 44 -5.26 6.90 -0.57
CA GLN A 44 -6.39 6.09 -1.02
C GLN A 44 -5.94 4.86 -1.82
N ALA A 45 -5.00 5.03 -2.76
CA ALA A 45 -4.48 3.94 -3.58
C ALA A 45 -3.79 2.86 -2.74
N SER A 46 -3.08 3.28 -1.69
CA SER A 46 -2.35 2.38 -0.80
C SER A 46 -3.31 1.50 0.00
N GLU A 47 -4.36 2.10 0.56
CA GLU A 47 -5.40 1.40 1.30
C GLU A 47 -6.16 0.41 0.40
N GLU A 48 -6.69 0.88 -0.74
CA GLU A 48 -7.48 0.04 -1.65
C GLU A 48 -6.65 -1.14 -2.21
N THR A 49 -5.38 -0.89 -2.56
CA THR A 49 -4.49 -1.94 -3.08
C THR A 49 -4.11 -2.93 -1.97
N GLY A 50 -3.83 -2.43 -0.76
CA GLY A 50 -3.55 -3.27 0.40
C GLY A 50 -4.70 -4.21 0.73
N ASP A 51 -5.93 -3.67 0.78
CA ASP A 51 -7.15 -4.44 1.02
C ASP A 51 -7.39 -5.54 -0.03
N ALA A 52 -7.15 -5.22 -1.31
CA ALA A 52 -7.29 -6.17 -2.39
C ALA A 52 -6.27 -7.33 -2.28
N LEU A 53 -5.02 -7.02 -1.92
CA LEU A 53 -3.97 -8.02 -1.72
C LEU A 53 -4.26 -8.89 -0.49
N GLU A 54 -4.69 -8.29 0.62
CA GLU A 54 -5.12 -9.04 1.81
C GLU A 54 -6.30 -9.98 1.52
N PHE A 55 -7.26 -9.53 0.71
CA PHE A 55 -8.36 -10.38 0.26
C PHE A 55 -7.84 -11.55 -0.57
N GLY A 56 -6.91 -11.31 -1.49
CA GLY A 56 -6.24 -12.35 -2.26
C GLY A 56 -5.56 -13.39 -1.37
N LEU A 57 -4.81 -12.96 -0.36
CA LEU A 57 -4.18 -13.85 0.62
C LEU A 57 -5.19 -14.71 1.39
N LYS A 58 -6.34 -14.14 1.79
CA LYS A 58 -7.43 -14.89 2.43
C LYS A 58 -7.99 -15.98 1.50
N VAL A 59 -8.11 -15.71 0.21
CA VAL A 59 -8.56 -16.70 -0.79
C VAL A 59 -7.52 -17.82 -0.96
N VAL A 60 -6.24 -17.47 -1.06
CA VAL A 60 -5.14 -18.45 -1.13
C VAL A 60 -5.13 -19.36 0.10
N GLY A 61 -5.26 -18.81 1.30
CA GLY A 61 -5.35 -19.61 2.53
C GLY A 61 -6.52 -20.60 2.54
N LYS A 62 -7.68 -20.20 2.00
CA LYS A 62 -8.83 -21.12 1.82
C LYS A 62 -8.53 -22.24 0.84
N LEU A 63 -7.84 -21.94 -0.27
CA LEU A 63 -7.44 -22.95 -1.26
C LEU A 63 -6.47 -23.96 -0.66
N MET A 64 -5.48 -23.50 0.12
CA MET A 64 -4.54 -24.38 0.84
C MET A 64 -5.26 -25.27 1.86
N ALA A 65 -6.22 -24.72 2.61
CA ALA A 65 -7.01 -25.52 3.54
C ALA A 65 -7.86 -26.57 2.80
N ALA A 66 -8.47 -26.20 1.68
CA ALA A 66 -9.27 -27.12 0.86
C ALA A 66 -8.41 -28.24 0.23
N SER A 67 -7.17 -27.95 -0.17
CA SER A 67 -6.28 -28.95 -0.74
C SER A 67 -5.84 -30.01 0.28
N ALA A 68 -5.82 -29.69 1.58
CA ALA A 68 -5.48 -30.67 2.60
C ALA A 68 -6.47 -31.84 2.68
N THR A 69 -7.70 -31.65 2.18
CA THR A 69 -8.76 -32.66 2.19
C THR A 69 -9.19 -33.08 0.78
N SER A 70 -8.50 -32.63 -0.28
CA SER A 70 -8.85 -32.97 -1.66
C SER A 70 -8.27 -34.31 -2.09
N GLU A 71 -8.84 -34.89 -3.16
CA GLU A 71 -8.28 -36.10 -3.82
C GLU A 71 -6.94 -35.83 -4.52
N LEU A 72 -6.60 -34.55 -4.73
CA LEU A 72 -5.36 -34.07 -5.32
C LEU A 72 -4.76 -33.01 -4.38
N PRO A 73 -4.11 -33.43 -3.28
CA PRO A 73 -3.51 -32.52 -2.32
C PRO A 73 -2.32 -31.79 -2.94
N MET A 74 -2.03 -30.59 -2.43
CA MET A 74 -0.84 -29.86 -2.85
C MET A 74 0.42 -30.63 -2.50
N ASP A 75 1.39 -30.64 -3.42
CA ASP A 75 2.70 -31.21 -3.16
C ASP A 75 3.61 -30.23 -2.36
N ALA A 76 4.77 -30.73 -1.94
CA ALA A 76 5.70 -29.95 -1.13
C ALA A 76 6.25 -28.70 -1.86
N ASN A 77 6.40 -28.77 -3.19
CA ASN A 77 6.90 -27.66 -3.99
C ASN A 77 5.83 -26.58 -4.17
N GLU A 78 4.57 -26.97 -4.34
CA GLU A 78 3.42 -26.06 -4.36
C GLU A 78 3.25 -25.34 -3.02
N ILE A 79 3.36 -26.07 -1.91
CA ILE A 79 3.31 -25.48 -0.56
C ILE A 79 4.46 -24.49 -0.35
N GLN A 80 5.69 -24.86 -0.73
CA GLN A 80 6.84 -23.97 -0.61
C GLN A 80 6.67 -22.70 -1.46
N THR A 81 6.23 -22.85 -2.71
CA THR A 81 6.00 -21.72 -3.63
C THR A 81 4.94 -20.78 -3.08
N LEU A 82 3.84 -21.32 -2.53
CA LEU A 82 2.81 -20.50 -1.88
C LEU A 82 3.33 -19.81 -0.63
N GLY A 83 4.19 -20.46 0.16
CA GLY A 83 4.86 -19.83 1.31
C GLY A 83 5.64 -18.58 0.91
N TRP A 84 6.47 -18.68 -0.14
CA TRP A 84 7.21 -17.52 -0.67
C TRP A 84 6.28 -16.45 -1.22
N PHE A 85 5.26 -16.83 -1.99
CA PHE A 85 4.28 -15.89 -2.51
C PHE A 85 3.55 -15.11 -1.40
N ILE A 86 3.12 -15.80 -0.34
CA ILE A 86 2.46 -15.18 0.81
C ILE A 86 3.39 -14.16 1.48
N GLN A 87 4.67 -14.50 1.65
CA GLN A 87 5.66 -13.60 2.22
C GLN A 87 5.82 -12.34 1.37
N GLU A 88 6.06 -12.47 0.06
CA GLU A 88 6.24 -11.32 -0.84
C GLU A 88 5.01 -10.40 -0.86
N VAL A 89 3.80 -10.98 -0.88
CA VAL A 89 2.57 -10.17 -0.84
C VAL A 89 2.41 -9.48 0.52
N ALA A 90 2.76 -10.13 1.62
CA ALA A 90 2.72 -9.51 2.95
C ALA A 90 3.69 -8.33 3.06
N ASP A 91 4.90 -8.47 2.52
CA ASP A 91 5.90 -7.39 2.48
C ASP A 91 5.41 -6.20 1.63
N VAL A 92 4.75 -6.47 0.49
CA VAL A 92 4.12 -5.43 -0.33
C VAL A 92 3.00 -4.73 0.43
N VAL A 93 2.10 -5.46 1.09
CA VAL A 93 1.00 -4.88 1.88
C VAL A 93 1.56 -3.98 2.99
N HIS A 94 2.64 -4.39 3.66
CA HIS A 94 3.30 -3.58 4.68
C HIS A 94 3.85 -2.28 4.10
N CYS A 95 4.54 -2.36 2.96
CA CYS A 95 5.07 -1.19 2.26
C CYS A 95 3.95 -0.22 1.85
N LEU A 96 2.84 -0.73 1.30
CA LEU A 96 1.68 0.09 0.95
C LEU A 96 1.13 0.81 2.18
N LYS A 97 1.01 0.11 3.31
CA LYS A 97 0.56 0.72 4.57
C LYS A 97 1.48 1.85 5.01
N ASP A 98 2.80 1.65 4.97
CA ASP A 98 3.77 2.68 5.35
C ASP A 98 3.71 3.90 4.44
N VAL A 99 3.57 3.69 3.13
CA VAL A 99 3.39 4.76 2.15
C VAL A 99 2.08 5.52 2.39
N GLY A 100 0.97 4.81 2.60
CA GLY A 100 -0.33 5.41 2.90
C GLY A 100 -0.30 6.25 4.17
N LEU A 101 0.20 5.69 5.28
CA LEU A 101 0.36 6.40 6.55
C LEU A 101 1.32 7.59 6.42
N GLY A 102 2.39 7.45 5.63
CA GLY A 102 3.33 8.52 5.32
C GLY A 102 2.67 9.68 4.57
N ALA A 103 1.76 9.38 3.65
CA ALA A 103 0.98 10.39 2.92
C ALA A 103 -0.03 11.09 3.84
N GLU A 104 -0.78 10.34 4.65
CA GLU A 104 -1.71 10.91 5.65
C GLU A 104 -1.00 11.81 6.65
N TYR A 105 0.17 11.38 7.15
CA TYR A 105 0.94 12.16 8.10
C TYR A 105 1.30 13.53 7.54
N ARG A 106 1.75 13.58 6.27
CA ARG A 106 2.09 14.83 5.57
C ARG A 106 0.86 15.73 5.40
N LEU A 107 -0.29 15.15 5.01
CA LEU A 107 -1.55 15.89 4.92
C LEU A 107 -1.98 16.48 6.28
N ARG A 108 -1.88 15.72 7.37
CA ARG A 108 -2.22 16.18 8.72
C ARG A 108 -1.25 17.24 9.24
N ALA A 109 0.04 17.13 8.89
CA ALA A 109 1.05 18.11 9.28
C ALA A 109 0.76 19.52 8.72
N MET A 110 0.10 19.63 7.56
CA MET A 110 -0.41 20.89 7.02
C MET A 110 -1.57 21.46 7.85
N GLY A 111 -2.52 20.61 8.27
CA GLY A 111 -3.76 21.04 8.93
C GLY A 111 -3.60 21.56 10.37
N GLN A 112 -2.48 21.26 11.03
CA GLN A 112 -2.19 21.72 12.40
C GLN A 112 -1.57 23.14 12.45
N SER A 113 -2.09 24.07 11.66
CA SER A 113 -1.78 25.50 11.80
C SER A 113 -2.72 26.11 12.85
N VAL A 114 -2.26 26.19 14.10
CA VAL A 114 -2.81 27.12 15.11
C VAL A 114 -1.79 28.23 15.31
#